data_AF-L7QQ12-F1
#
_entry.id   AF-L7QQ12-F1
#
_cell.length_a   1.000
_cell.length_b   1.000
_cell.length_c   1.000
_cell.angle_alpha   90.00
_cell.angle_beta   90.00
_cell.angle_gamma   90.00
#
_symmetry.space_group_name_H-M   'P 1'
#
loop_
_entity.id
_entity.type
_entity.pdbx_description
1 polymer ?
#
loop_
_entity_poly.entity_id
_entity_poly.type
_entity_poly.pdbx_seq_one_letter_code
_entity_poly.pdbx_strand_id
1 'polypeptide(L)'
;IGRSFIDFVHPLDHNTFASQITSGLAIPMDVNGMQDAAQSPGNSVSTMFCRIRKYRALATGYNVKDRSVTFEPFMLKLSFKNIYEEKGSGIYLLIQATPLFSAYKTPNEVIDGAVPFVMRHVANGNLEYVDNEAVPLLGYLPQDVIGQDVLKLYHPEDLPYVRHVYETIVKQGRVSLSKPYRMLAQNGHYLKLETEWSSFINPWSRKVEFVTGKHHVIEGPADPDVFQAPPATKNKVSEEDNKEIEALKDSILRILNEVPTRPAELVKQQMTERCQDLASFMESLMPQSEQPKADNELRLEIQENGNSYYERDSVMLGGISPHHDYSDSKSSTGTPLS
;
A
#
# COMPACT_ATOMS: atom_id res chain seq x y z
N ILE A 1 -9.92 -6.06 -37.55
CA ILE A 1 -10.95 -4.99 -37.66
C ILE A 1 -12.31 -5.67 -37.57
N GLY A 2 -13.31 -5.04 -36.94
CA GLY A 2 -14.67 -5.63 -36.78
C GLY A 2 -14.78 -6.76 -35.75
N ARG A 3 -13.82 -6.86 -34.81
CA ARG A 3 -13.84 -7.82 -33.69
C ARG A 3 -13.63 -7.09 -32.38
N SER A 4 -14.16 -7.63 -31.28
CA SER A 4 -13.93 -7.08 -29.94
C SER A 4 -12.46 -7.22 -29.55
N PHE A 5 -11.91 -6.22 -28.85
CA PHE A 5 -10.53 -6.26 -28.37
C PHE A 5 -10.34 -7.33 -27.27
N ILE A 6 -11.37 -7.54 -26.44
CA ILE A 6 -11.32 -8.48 -25.31
C ILE A 6 -11.10 -9.94 -25.75
N ASP A 7 -11.51 -10.30 -26.97
CA ASP A 7 -11.27 -11.62 -27.61
C ASP A 7 -9.77 -11.99 -27.70
N PHE A 8 -8.89 -10.99 -27.67
CA PHE A 8 -7.46 -11.14 -27.79
C PHE A 8 -6.74 -11.06 -26.43
N VAL A 9 -7.40 -10.56 -25.39
CA VAL A 9 -6.85 -10.46 -24.03
C VAL A 9 -7.04 -11.80 -23.32
N HIS A 10 -6.05 -12.23 -22.54
CA HIS A 10 -6.14 -13.45 -21.74
C HIS A 10 -7.25 -13.36 -20.67
N PRO A 11 -8.05 -14.42 -20.42
CA PRO A 11 -9.18 -14.37 -19.50
C PRO A 11 -8.85 -13.88 -18.08
N LEU A 12 -7.66 -14.20 -17.55
CA LEU A 12 -7.23 -13.70 -16.23
C LEU A 12 -7.09 -12.17 -16.18
N ASP A 13 -6.79 -11.52 -17.30
CA ASP A 13 -6.59 -10.07 -17.39
C ASP A 13 -7.88 -9.30 -17.71
N HIS A 14 -9.01 -9.99 -17.92
CA HIS A 14 -10.29 -9.35 -18.28
C HIS A 14 -10.82 -8.43 -17.18
N ASN A 15 -10.71 -8.85 -15.92
CA ASN A 15 -11.15 -8.04 -14.77
C ASN A 15 -10.29 -6.78 -14.61
N THR A 16 -8.97 -6.91 -14.78
CA THR A 16 -8.03 -5.78 -14.76
C THR A 16 -8.31 -4.80 -15.89
N PHE A 17 -8.54 -5.31 -17.10
CA PHE A 17 -8.92 -4.47 -18.25
C PHE A 17 -10.25 -3.73 -18.01
N ALA A 18 -11.30 -4.43 -17.56
CA ALA A 18 -12.59 -3.83 -17.26
C ALA A 18 -12.47 -2.73 -16.20
N SER A 19 -11.78 -3.01 -15.08
CA SER A 19 -11.54 -2.04 -14.00
C SER A 19 -10.85 -0.77 -14.49
N GLN A 20 -9.81 -0.90 -15.32
CA GLN A 20 -9.04 0.22 -15.87
C GLN A 20 -9.84 1.06 -16.90
N ILE A 21 -10.76 0.43 -17.63
CA ILE A 21 -11.68 1.14 -18.53
C ILE A 21 -12.76 1.88 -17.73
N THR A 22 -13.35 1.24 -16.71
CA THR A 22 -14.36 1.87 -15.86
C THR A 22 -13.79 3.05 -15.06
N SER A 23 -12.59 2.93 -14.48
CA SER A 23 -11.95 4.03 -13.74
C SER A 23 -11.59 5.21 -14.65
N GLY A 24 -11.06 4.94 -15.85
CA GLY A 24 -10.73 5.98 -16.82
C GLY A 24 -11.94 6.72 -17.40
N LEU A 25 -13.11 6.06 -17.49
CA LEU A 25 -14.38 6.68 -17.88
C LEU A 25 -15.10 7.42 -16.74
N ALA A 26 -14.81 7.09 -15.48
CA ALA A 26 -15.46 7.68 -14.31
C ALA A 26 -14.92 9.06 -13.92
N ILE A 27 -13.87 9.55 -14.59
CA ILE A 27 -13.32 10.90 -14.39
C ILE A 27 -14.33 11.91 -14.96
N PRO A 28 -14.90 12.82 -14.15
CA PRO A 28 -15.86 13.80 -14.64
C PRO A 28 -15.23 14.69 -15.70
N MET A 29 -15.89 14.78 -16.86
CA MET A 29 -15.61 15.87 -17.80
C MET A 29 -16.28 17.13 -17.23
N ASP A 30 -15.59 18.27 -17.25
CA ASP A 30 -16.16 19.55 -16.82
C ASP A 30 -17.33 19.95 -17.71
N VAL A 31 -18.55 19.63 -17.26
CA VAL A 31 -19.81 20.10 -17.85
C VAL A 31 -20.20 21.41 -17.18
N ASN A 32 -19.34 22.42 -17.26
CA ASN A 32 -19.77 23.81 -17.06
C ASN A 32 -18.87 24.80 -17.79
N GLY A 33 -19.48 25.57 -18.69
CA GLY A 33 -18.79 26.65 -19.39
C GLY A 33 -18.69 27.88 -18.50
N MET A 34 -17.55 28.06 -17.83
CA MET A 34 -17.13 29.37 -17.33
C MET A 34 -15.63 29.52 -17.57
N GLN A 35 -15.23 30.61 -18.22
CA GLN A 35 -13.85 30.83 -18.62
C GLN A 35 -13.03 31.26 -17.42
N ASP A 36 -12.13 30.40 -16.97
CA ASP A 36 -10.90 30.81 -16.29
C ASP A 36 -9.73 30.00 -16.85
N ALA A 37 -8.61 30.68 -17.09
CA ALA A 37 -7.47 30.14 -17.84
C ALA A 37 -6.57 29.26 -16.96
N ALA A 38 -7.08 28.08 -16.56
CA ALA A 38 -6.31 27.05 -15.89
C ALA A 38 -6.42 25.71 -16.65
N GLN A 39 -5.31 25.32 -17.29
CA GLN A 39 -4.95 23.99 -17.79
C GLN A 39 -6.12 23.05 -18.17
N SER A 40 -6.33 22.89 -19.49
CA SER A 40 -7.22 21.89 -20.09
C SER A 40 -7.16 20.52 -19.39
N PRO A 41 -8.30 19.85 -19.13
CA PRO A 41 -8.31 18.56 -18.45
C PRO A 41 -7.50 17.54 -19.26
N GLY A 42 -6.37 17.10 -18.70
CA GLY A 42 -5.45 16.23 -19.40
C GLY A 42 -6.09 14.89 -19.72
N ASN A 43 -5.88 14.38 -20.94
CA ASN A 43 -6.22 13.00 -21.29
C ASN A 43 -5.62 12.07 -20.24
N SER A 44 -6.48 11.43 -19.43
CA SER A 44 -6.08 10.47 -18.42
C SER A 44 -5.52 9.22 -19.11
N VAL A 45 -4.20 9.14 -19.21
CA VAL A 45 -3.51 7.96 -19.75
C VAL A 45 -3.35 6.94 -18.64
N SER A 46 -4.28 5.98 -18.55
CA SER A 46 -4.09 4.82 -17.68
C SER A 46 -3.10 3.85 -18.30
N THR A 47 -2.27 3.21 -17.48
CA THR A 47 -1.34 2.15 -17.90
C THR A 47 -1.68 0.86 -17.18
N MET A 48 -1.69 -0.25 -17.91
CA MET A 48 -1.92 -1.59 -17.36
C MET A 48 -1.10 -2.65 -18.09
N PHE A 49 -1.01 -3.85 -17.52
CA PHE A 49 -0.40 -5.00 -18.19
C PHE A 49 -1.44 -6.05 -18.54
N CYS A 50 -1.26 -6.74 -19.65
CA CYS A 50 -2.06 -7.92 -20.00
C CYS A 50 -1.29 -8.88 -20.91
N ARG A 51 -1.77 -10.10 -20.99
CA ARG A 51 -1.34 -11.11 -21.97
C ARG A 51 -2.23 -11.03 -23.20
N ILE A 52 -1.66 -10.75 -24.36
CA ILE A 52 -2.38 -10.71 -25.65
C ILE A 52 -2.08 -11.99 -26.44
N ARG A 53 -3.12 -12.58 -27.01
CA ARG A 53 -3.07 -13.79 -27.82
C ARG A 53 -2.16 -13.58 -29.05
N LYS A 54 -1.13 -14.41 -29.18
CA LYS A 54 -0.23 -14.39 -30.33
C LYS A 54 -1.00 -14.73 -31.61
N TYR A 55 -0.89 -13.87 -32.64
CA TYR A 55 -1.54 -14.10 -33.91
C TYR A 55 -0.96 -15.34 -34.60
N ARG A 56 -1.84 -16.27 -35.01
CA ARG A 56 -1.46 -17.44 -35.80
C ARG A 56 -1.53 -17.10 -37.27
N ALA A 57 -0.37 -16.85 -37.88
CA ALA A 57 -0.26 -16.96 -39.33
C ALA A 57 -0.59 -18.41 -39.75
N LEU A 58 -1.34 -18.58 -40.84
CA LEU A 58 -1.57 -19.87 -41.48
C LEU A 58 -0.29 -20.31 -42.21
N ALA A 59 0.69 -20.80 -41.44
CA ALA A 59 1.87 -21.47 -41.98
C ALA A 59 1.47 -22.80 -42.62
N THR A 60 1.12 -22.73 -43.92
CA THR A 60 1.17 -23.81 -44.93
C THR A 60 0.91 -25.24 -44.43
N GLY A 61 -0.36 -25.58 -44.23
CA GLY A 61 -0.78 -26.98 -44.09
C GLY A 61 -2.20 -27.16 -43.56
N TYR A 62 -2.97 -28.04 -44.20
CA TYR A 62 -4.36 -28.39 -43.80
C TYR A 62 -4.45 -29.24 -42.50
N ASN A 63 -3.34 -29.45 -41.80
CA ASN A 63 -3.32 -30.21 -40.56
C ASN A 63 -3.64 -29.32 -39.35
N VAL A 64 -4.92 -29.28 -38.97
CA VAL A 64 -5.36 -28.78 -37.66
C VAL A 64 -4.96 -29.80 -36.59
N LYS A 65 -3.66 -29.91 -36.30
CA LYS A 65 -3.23 -30.47 -35.02
C LYS A 65 -3.69 -29.53 -33.92
N ASP A 66 -4.23 -30.10 -32.85
CA ASP A 66 -4.67 -29.36 -31.68
C ASP A 66 -3.48 -28.59 -31.10
N ARG A 67 -3.49 -27.27 -31.28
CA ARG A 67 -2.37 -26.38 -30.97
C ARG A 67 -2.84 -25.47 -29.84
N SER A 68 -2.11 -25.49 -28.73
CA SER A 68 -2.34 -24.62 -27.57
C SER A 68 -2.30 -23.14 -27.95
N VAL A 69 -3.17 -22.33 -27.32
CA VAL A 69 -3.20 -20.89 -27.54
C VAL A 69 -2.11 -20.25 -26.69
N THR A 70 -1.14 -19.59 -27.34
CA THR A 70 -0.08 -18.85 -26.66
C THR A 70 -0.44 -17.36 -26.56
N PHE A 71 0.01 -16.74 -25.48
CA PHE A 71 -0.16 -15.32 -25.22
C PHE A 71 1.20 -14.72 -24.87
N GLU A 72 1.39 -13.45 -25.18
CA GLU A 72 2.61 -12.68 -24.92
C GLU A 72 2.26 -11.46 -24.05
N PRO A 73 3.15 -11.02 -23.14
CA PRO A 73 2.90 -9.89 -22.25
C PRO A 73 3.03 -8.54 -22.98
N PHE A 74 2.12 -7.62 -22.69
CA PHE A 74 2.12 -6.25 -23.21
C PHE A 74 1.81 -5.25 -22.09
N MET A 75 2.50 -4.11 -22.12
CA MET A 75 2.07 -2.89 -21.46
C MET A 75 1.08 -2.16 -22.37
N LEU A 76 -0.13 -1.90 -21.88
CA LEU A 76 -1.14 -1.09 -22.55
C LEU A 76 -1.16 0.31 -21.96
N LYS A 77 -1.13 1.33 -22.82
CA LYS A 77 -1.54 2.70 -22.47
C LYS A 77 -2.92 2.96 -23.07
N LEU A 78 -3.87 3.27 -22.19
CA LEU A 78 -5.28 3.48 -22.50
C LEU A 78 -5.58 4.97 -22.44
N SER A 79 -6.25 5.51 -23.46
CA SER A 79 -6.69 6.91 -23.49
C SER A 79 -8.04 7.03 -24.16
N PHE A 80 -8.92 7.85 -23.62
CA PHE A 80 -10.24 8.12 -24.18
C PHE A 80 -10.23 9.39 -25.02
N LYS A 81 -10.94 9.37 -26.14
CA LYS A 81 -11.15 10.54 -27.00
C LYS A 81 -12.61 10.64 -27.39
N ASN A 82 -13.22 11.80 -27.14
CA ASN A 82 -14.53 12.12 -27.67
C ASN A 82 -14.37 12.60 -29.11
N ILE A 83 -15.16 12.04 -30.03
CA ILE A 83 -15.29 12.54 -31.39
C ILE A 83 -16.74 12.98 -31.55
N TYR A 84 -16.93 14.24 -31.95
CA TYR A 84 -18.22 14.83 -32.23
C TYR A 84 -18.41 14.86 -33.74
N GLU A 85 -19.30 14.02 -34.27
CA GLU A 85 -19.72 14.05 -35.67
C GLU A 85 -21.12 14.64 -35.79
N GLU A 86 -21.48 15.15 -36.98
CA GLU A 86 -22.81 15.73 -37.26
C GLU A 86 -23.98 14.75 -37.02
N LYS A 87 -23.70 13.45 -36.92
CA LYS A 87 -24.67 12.38 -36.67
C LYS A 87 -24.67 11.85 -35.23
N GLY A 88 -23.82 12.38 -34.35
CA GLY A 88 -23.74 12.00 -32.94
C GLY A 88 -22.33 12.12 -32.35
N SER A 89 -22.25 12.17 -31.03
CA SER A 89 -20.99 12.07 -30.28
C SER A 89 -20.68 10.61 -29.93
N GLY A 90 -19.40 10.23 -30.08
CA GLY A 90 -18.89 8.90 -29.73
C GLY A 90 -17.66 8.99 -28.85
N ILE A 91 -17.55 8.10 -27.86
CA ILE A 91 -16.36 7.92 -27.03
C ILE A 91 -15.52 6.81 -27.64
N TYR A 92 -14.27 7.10 -27.98
CA TYR A 92 -13.32 6.17 -28.57
C TYR A 92 -12.21 5.85 -27.58
N LEU A 93 -11.93 4.56 -27.41
CA LEU A 93 -10.78 4.07 -26.66
C LEU A 93 -9.59 3.89 -27.61
N LEU A 94 -8.53 4.65 -27.39
CA LEU A 94 -7.23 4.46 -28.03
C LEU A 94 -6.32 3.63 -27.11
N ILE A 95 -5.94 2.44 -27.59
CA ILE A 95 -5.01 1.53 -26.93
C ILE A 95 -3.67 1.56 -27.66
N GLN A 96 -2.60 1.92 -26.96
CA GLN A 96 -1.22 1.69 -27.42
C GLN A 96 -0.66 0.46 -26.70
N ALA A 97 -0.27 -0.58 -27.44
CA ALA A 97 0.29 -1.80 -26.88
C ALA A 97 1.80 -1.88 -27.16
N THR A 98 2.61 -1.94 -26.10
CA THR A 98 4.05 -2.15 -26.17
C THR A 98 4.36 -3.57 -25.70
N PRO A 99 4.99 -4.44 -26.52
CA PRO A 99 5.37 -5.77 -26.09
C PRO A 99 6.40 -5.68 -24.96
N LEU A 100 6.27 -6.56 -23.97
CA LEU A 100 7.26 -6.74 -22.91
C LEU A 100 8.24 -7.85 -23.28
N PHE A 101 9.49 -7.65 -22.90
CA PHE A 101 10.57 -8.62 -23.03
C PHE A 101 11.26 -8.75 -21.68
N SER A 102 11.88 -9.90 -21.44
CA SER A 102 12.73 -10.07 -20.26
C SER A 102 13.86 -9.07 -20.26
N ALA A 103 14.25 -8.59 -19.07
CA ALA A 103 15.43 -7.77 -18.88
C ALA A 103 16.75 -8.52 -19.18
N TYR A 104 16.73 -9.86 -19.07
CA TYR A 104 17.91 -10.71 -19.24
C TYR A 104 18.02 -11.25 -20.67
N LYS A 105 19.25 -11.30 -21.19
CA LYS A 105 19.62 -11.85 -22.50
C LYS A 105 20.34 -13.18 -22.36
N THR A 106 21.03 -13.40 -21.24
CA THR A 106 21.78 -14.64 -20.97
C THR A 106 21.49 -15.25 -19.59
N PRO A 107 21.64 -16.57 -19.42
CA PRO A 107 21.57 -17.23 -18.11
C PRO A 107 22.46 -16.61 -17.05
N ASN A 108 21.92 -16.33 -15.86
CA ASN A 108 22.63 -15.76 -14.72
C ASN A 108 23.39 -14.44 -15.04
N GLU A 109 22.81 -13.60 -15.90
CA GLU A 109 23.40 -12.32 -16.30
C GLU A 109 23.58 -11.39 -15.10
N VAL A 110 24.81 -10.96 -14.86
CA VAL A 110 25.13 -9.96 -13.84
C VAL A 110 24.81 -8.58 -14.40
N ILE A 111 23.85 -7.88 -13.81
CA ILE A 111 23.41 -6.56 -14.29
C ILE A 111 24.05 -5.47 -13.43
N ASP A 112 25.02 -4.77 -14.01
CA ASP A 112 25.50 -3.51 -13.42
C ASP A 112 24.52 -2.37 -13.70
N GLY A 113 24.21 -1.57 -12.67
CA GLY A 113 23.29 -0.43 -12.80
C GLY A 113 21.83 -0.78 -13.12
N ALA A 114 21.33 -1.96 -12.72
CA ALA A 114 19.91 -2.29 -12.84
C ALA A 114 19.02 -1.22 -12.20
N VAL A 115 17.96 -0.79 -12.90
CA VAL A 115 16.96 0.12 -12.31
C VAL A 115 16.28 -0.59 -11.14
N PRO A 116 16.35 -0.05 -9.92
CA PRO A 116 15.71 -0.70 -8.78
C PRO A 116 14.20 -0.59 -8.88
N PHE A 117 13.51 -1.60 -8.35
CA PHE A 117 12.06 -1.64 -8.27
C PHE A 117 11.61 -1.80 -6.82
N VAL A 118 10.44 -1.26 -6.51
CA VAL A 118 9.83 -1.29 -5.19
C VAL A 118 8.75 -2.35 -5.13
N MET A 119 8.74 -3.14 -4.06
CA MET A 119 7.61 -3.96 -3.65
C MET A 119 7.19 -3.57 -2.23
N ARG A 120 5.89 -3.57 -1.97
CA ARG A 120 5.32 -3.34 -0.64
C ARG A 120 4.36 -4.45 -0.30
N HIS A 121 4.47 -4.95 0.93
CA HIS A 121 3.52 -5.88 1.53
C HIS A 121 3.06 -5.37 2.88
N VAL A 122 1.82 -5.71 3.23
CA VAL A 122 1.24 -5.45 4.55
C VAL A 122 1.75 -6.47 5.58
N ALA A 123 1.54 -6.22 6.88
CA ALA A 123 2.08 -7.04 7.98
C ALA A 123 1.62 -8.52 8.01
N ASN A 124 0.66 -8.94 7.17
CA ASN A 124 0.29 -10.35 6.99
C ASN A 124 1.05 -11.05 5.84
N GLY A 125 2.03 -10.40 5.22
CA GLY A 125 2.83 -10.92 4.12
C GLY A 125 2.26 -10.68 2.72
N ASN A 126 0.98 -10.29 2.60
CA ASN A 126 0.36 -10.07 1.30
C ASN A 126 0.92 -8.82 0.61
N LEU A 127 1.29 -8.94 -0.67
CA LEU A 127 1.72 -7.83 -1.50
C LEU A 127 0.56 -6.86 -1.75
N GLU A 128 0.79 -5.59 -1.45
CA GLU A 128 -0.12 -4.46 -1.69
C GLU A 128 0.23 -3.76 -3.00
N TYR A 129 1.53 -3.64 -3.30
CA TYR A 129 2.04 -2.84 -4.41
C TYR A 129 3.35 -3.42 -4.97
N VAL A 130 3.50 -3.30 -6.29
CA VAL A 130 4.69 -3.71 -7.06
C VAL A 130 4.90 -2.69 -8.18
N ASP A 131 6.11 -2.16 -8.31
CA ASP A 131 6.51 -1.26 -9.40
C ASP A 131 6.37 -1.92 -10.79
N ASN A 132 6.08 -1.09 -11.79
CA ASN A 132 5.97 -1.52 -13.19
C ASN A 132 7.32 -2.05 -13.73
N GLU A 133 8.40 -1.52 -13.21
CA GLU A 133 9.81 -1.83 -13.46
C GLU A 133 10.15 -3.27 -13.04
N ALA A 134 9.41 -3.85 -12.09
CA ALA A 134 9.59 -5.24 -11.66
C ALA A 134 9.14 -6.26 -12.71
N VAL A 135 8.20 -5.89 -13.60
CA VAL A 135 7.59 -6.81 -14.58
C VAL A 135 8.61 -7.45 -15.52
N PRO A 136 9.52 -6.72 -16.22
CA PRO A 136 10.57 -7.34 -17.03
C PRO A 136 11.66 -8.06 -16.24
N LEU A 137 11.78 -7.83 -14.91
CA LEU A 137 12.81 -8.41 -14.05
C LEU A 137 12.35 -9.70 -13.34
N LEU A 138 11.07 -9.81 -13.00
CA LEU A 138 10.47 -10.94 -12.28
C LEU A 138 9.51 -11.77 -13.15
N GLY A 139 8.98 -11.21 -14.25
CA GLY A 139 8.02 -11.85 -15.14
C GLY A 139 6.56 -11.86 -14.64
N TYR A 140 6.31 -11.52 -13.37
CA TYR A 140 4.95 -11.37 -12.83
C TYR A 140 4.28 -10.11 -13.40
N LEU A 141 3.00 -10.22 -13.77
CA LEU A 141 2.16 -9.04 -13.92
C LEU A 141 1.63 -8.61 -12.54
N PRO A 142 1.47 -7.30 -12.25
CA PRO A 142 1.03 -6.85 -10.92
C PRO A 142 -0.28 -7.50 -10.45
N GLN A 143 -1.26 -7.70 -11.34
CA GLN A 143 -2.52 -8.37 -11.03
C GLN A 143 -2.41 -9.86 -10.68
N ASP A 144 -1.33 -10.54 -11.07
CA ASP A 144 -1.12 -11.96 -10.75
C ASP A 144 -0.50 -12.15 -9.35
N VAL A 145 0.17 -11.13 -8.83
CA VAL A 145 1.01 -11.20 -7.62
C VAL A 145 0.52 -10.31 -6.46
N ILE A 146 -0.22 -9.24 -6.72
CA ILE A 146 -0.88 -8.45 -5.67
C ILE A 146 -1.89 -9.34 -4.92
N GLY A 147 -1.90 -9.23 -3.60
CA GLY A 147 -2.67 -10.08 -2.69
C GLY A 147 -2.01 -11.44 -2.38
N GLN A 148 -0.95 -11.84 -3.09
CA GLN A 148 -0.17 -13.04 -2.76
C GLN A 148 0.82 -12.78 -1.64
N ASP A 149 1.10 -13.83 -0.86
CA ASP A 149 2.11 -13.84 0.20
C ASP A 149 3.53 -13.75 -0.39
N VAL A 150 4.24 -12.66 -0.06
CA VAL A 150 5.62 -12.39 -0.48
C VAL A 150 6.61 -13.46 0.01
N LEU A 151 6.32 -14.14 1.12
CA LEU A 151 7.22 -15.15 1.69
C LEU A 151 7.33 -16.41 0.81
N LYS A 152 6.43 -16.59 -0.16
CA LYS A 152 6.52 -17.64 -1.20
C LYS A 152 7.51 -17.31 -2.31
N LEU A 153 7.93 -16.05 -2.43
CA LEU A 153 8.91 -15.62 -3.43
C LEU A 153 10.36 -15.82 -2.95
N TYR A 154 10.60 -15.98 -1.65
CA TYR A 154 11.95 -16.21 -1.14
C TYR A 154 12.36 -17.68 -1.27
N HIS A 155 13.64 -17.92 -1.54
CA HIS A 155 14.18 -19.28 -1.56
C HIS A 155 14.14 -19.92 -0.16
N PRO A 156 13.72 -21.19 -0.01
CA PRO A 156 13.63 -21.87 1.29
C PRO A 156 14.87 -21.75 2.18
N GLU A 157 16.05 -22.02 1.63
CA GLU A 157 17.34 -21.92 2.35
C GLU A 157 17.67 -20.50 2.85
N ASP A 158 17.09 -19.47 2.23
CA ASP A 158 17.35 -18.06 2.59
C ASP A 158 16.35 -17.55 3.64
N LEU A 159 15.25 -18.27 3.90
CA LEU A 159 14.24 -17.89 4.91
C LEU A 159 14.80 -17.64 6.32
N PRO A 160 15.78 -18.40 6.85
CA PRO A 160 16.39 -18.10 8.14
C PRO A 160 17.11 -16.75 8.16
N TYR A 161 17.76 -16.35 7.06
CA TYR A 161 18.39 -15.04 6.92
C TYR A 161 17.33 -13.93 6.76
N VAL A 162 16.35 -14.14 5.88
CA VAL A 162 15.24 -13.21 5.66
C VAL A 162 14.48 -12.94 6.96
N ARG A 163 14.25 -13.96 7.80
CA ARG A 163 13.70 -13.79 9.14
C ARG A 163 14.51 -12.82 9.99
N HIS A 164 15.83 -12.95 10.03
CA HIS A 164 16.69 -12.03 10.78
C HIS A 164 16.65 -10.59 10.22
N VAL A 165 16.47 -10.43 8.91
CA VAL A 165 16.19 -9.12 8.29
C VAL A 165 14.86 -8.56 8.80
N TYR A 166 13.77 -9.33 8.81
CA TYR A 166 12.48 -8.89 9.37
C TYR A 166 12.55 -8.54 10.86
N GLU A 167 13.27 -9.32 11.68
CA GLU A 167 13.53 -8.96 13.08
C GLU A 167 14.25 -7.61 13.21
N THR A 168 15.12 -7.28 12.25
CA THR A 168 15.84 -6.00 12.22
C THR A 168 14.92 -4.86 11.75
N ILE A 169 14.09 -5.08 10.73
CA ILE A 169 13.08 -4.12 10.25
C ILE A 169 12.13 -3.73 11.39
N VAL A 170 11.58 -4.70 12.13
CA VAL A 170 10.67 -4.44 13.27
C VAL A 170 11.38 -3.70 14.41
N LYS A 171 12.67 -3.97 14.65
CA LYS A 171 13.45 -3.28 15.72
C LYS A 171 13.96 -1.89 15.33
N GLN A 172 14.20 -1.60 14.06
CA GLN A 172 14.91 -0.39 13.60
C GLN A 172 14.12 0.49 12.62
N GLY A 173 12.99 0.01 12.10
CA GLY A 173 12.18 0.69 11.07
C GLY A 173 12.80 0.66 9.65
N ARG A 174 14.07 0.28 9.51
CA ARG A 174 14.80 0.22 8.24
C ARG A 174 15.99 -0.74 8.29
N VAL A 175 16.44 -1.19 7.13
CA VAL A 175 17.73 -1.88 6.92
C VAL A 175 18.35 -1.30 5.66
N SER A 176 19.53 -0.67 5.76
CA SER A 176 20.09 0.13 4.67
C SER A 176 20.34 -0.68 3.40
N LEU A 177 20.97 -1.85 3.51
CA LEU A 177 21.15 -2.80 2.41
C LEU A 177 21.30 -4.19 3.03
N SER A 178 20.48 -5.15 2.59
CA SER A 178 20.62 -6.55 2.98
C SER A 178 21.81 -7.21 2.26
N LYS A 179 22.22 -8.40 2.70
CA LYS A 179 23.07 -9.29 1.88
C LYS A 179 22.27 -9.80 0.67
N PRO A 180 22.92 -10.24 -0.41
CA PRO A 180 22.25 -10.88 -1.53
C PRO A 180 21.44 -12.11 -1.07
N TYR A 181 20.20 -12.21 -1.52
CA TYR A 181 19.35 -13.39 -1.32
C TYR A 181 18.55 -13.69 -2.60
N ARG A 182 17.96 -14.89 -2.67
CA ARG A 182 17.26 -15.37 -3.87
C ARG A 182 15.76 -15.05 -3.83
N MET A 183 15.26 -14.50 -4.93
CA MET A 183 13.83 -14.28 -5.18
C MET A 183 13.38 -15.05 -6.44
N LEU A 184 12.22 -15.68 -6.36
CA LEU A 184 11.59 -16.50 -7.40
C LEU A 184 10.98 -15.60 -8.48
N ALA A 185 11.32 -15.86 -9.74
CA ALA A 185 10.65 -15.29 -10.91
C ALA A 185 9.48 -16.17 -11.38
N GLN A 186 8.59 -15.61 -12.20
CA GLN A 186 7.41 -16.26 -12.76
C GLN A 186 7.73 -17.56 -13.53
N ASN A 187 8.90 -17.64 -14.18
CA ASN A 187 9.37 -18.85 -14.87
C ASN A 187 9.86 -19.98 -13.93
N GLY A 188 9.81 -19.79 -12.62
CA GLY A 188 10.21 -20.79 -11.62
C GLY A 188 11.70 -20.81 -11.29
N HIS A 189 12.52 -19.95 -11.91
CA HIS A 189 13.93 -19.77 -11.58
C HIS A 189 14.14 -18.64 -10.58
N TYR A 190 15.25 -18.67 -9.86
CA TYR A 190 15.61 -17.64 -8.87
C TYR A 190 16.62 -16.66 -9.43
N LEU A 191 16.40 -15.37 -9.20
CA LEU A 191 17.38 -14.30 -9.35
C LEU A 191 17.98 -13.93 -7.98
N LYS A 192 19.17 -13.32 -7.96
CA LYS A 192 19.79 -12.78 -6.73
C LYS A 192 19.63 -11.27 -6.70
N LEU A 193 19.22 -10.75 -5.55
CA LEU A 193 19.03 -9.33 -5.34
C LEU A 193 19.45 -8.91 -3.93
N GLU A 194 19.85 -7.65 -3.81
CA GLU A 194 19.96 -6.94 -2.54
C GLU A 194 18.74 -6.03 -2.35
N THR A 195 18.46 -5.62 -1.11
CA THR A 195 17.26 -4.82 -0.81
C THR A 195 17.53 -3.82 0.29
N GLU A 196 17.16 -2.56 0.02
CA GLU A 196 16.99 -1.55 1.05
C GLU A 196 15.58 -1.72 1.62
N TRP A 197 15.46 -1.87 2.94
CA TRP A 197 14.18 -2.09 3.60
C TRP A 197 13.76 -0.87 4.41
N SER A 198 12.47 -0.58 4.37
CA SER A 198 11.81 0.40 5.24
C SER A 198 10.44 -0.12 5.68
N SER A 199 9.98 0.27 6.86
CA SER A 199 8.63 -0.04 7.34
C SER A 199 7.92 1.21 7.83
N PHE A 200 6.61 1.25 7.61
CA PHE A 200 5.74 2.22 8.25
C PHE A 200 5.10 1.60 9.48
N ILE A 201 5.27 2.25 10.62
CA ILE A 201 4.70 1.85 11.91
C ILE A 201 3.63 2.88 12.26
N ASN A 202 2.40 2.41 12.42
CA ASN A 202 1.27 3.26 12.75
C ASN A 202 1.49 3.91 14.14
N PRO A 203 1.45 5.25 14.27
CA PRO A 203 1.86 5.93 15.50
C PRO A 203 0.87 5.72 16.67
N TRP A 204 -0.39 5.36 16.39
CA TRP A 204 -1.40 5.09 17.41
C TRP A 204 -1.40 3.63 17.85
N SER A 205 -1.50 2.69 16.91
CA SER A 205 -1.56 1.25 17.23
C SER A 205 -0.20 0.65 17.57
N ARG A 206 0.90 1.34 17.20
CA ARG A 206 2.29 0.86 17.29
C ARG A 206 2.49 -0.50 16.65
N LYS A 207 1.82 -0.75 15.51
CA LYS A 207 2.04 -1.95 14.69
C LYS A 207 2.64 -1.57 13.36
N VAL A 208 3.40 -2.49 12.76
CA VAL A 208 3.79 -2.36 11.36
C VAL A 208 2.50 -2.38 10.52
N GLU A 209 2.34 -1.39 9.65
CA GLU A 209 1.21 -1.31 8.72
C GLU A 209 1.62 -1.97 7.40
N PHE A 210 2.78 -1.55 6.87
CA PHE A 210 3.40 -2.12 5.69
C PHE A 210 4.94 -2.07 5.75
N VAL A 211 5.57 -2.95 5.00
CA VAL A 211 7.00 -3.02 4.74
C VAL A 211 7.23 -2.79 3.25
N THR A 212 8.18 -1.91 2.92
CA THR A 212 8.57 -1.55 1.56
C THR A 212 10.03 -1.97 1.35
N GLY A 213 10.25 -2.85 0.37
CA GLY A 213 11.58 -3.24 -0.11
C GLY A 213 11.90 -2.55 -1.43
N LYS A 214 13.05 -1.89 -1.52
CA LYS A 214 13.62 -1.37 -2.76
C LYS A 214 14.70 -2.34 -3.22
N HIS A 215 14.37 -3.13 -4.24
CA HIS A 215 15.14 -4.27 -4.71
C HIS A 215 16.13 -3.86 -5.81
N HIS A 216 17.37 -4.33 -5.70
CA HIS A 216 18.44 -4.14 -6.67
C HIS A 216 18.87 -5.51 -7.18
N VAL A 217 18.59 -5.82 -8.44
CA VAL A 217 18.97 -7.11 -9.06
C VAL A 217 20.48 -7.11 -9.29
N ILE A 218 21.13 -8.19 -8.83
CA ILE A 218 22.58 -8.40 -9.01
C ILE A 218 22.80 -9.42 -10.13
N GLU A 219 22.08 -10.53 -10.08
CA GLU A 219 22.27 -11.67 -10.97
C GLU A 219 20.90 -12.20 -11.40
N GLY A 220 20.71 -12.32 -12.71
CA GLY A 220 19.47 -12.83 -13.29
C GLY A 220 19.23 -14.31 -13.04
N PRO A 221 18.05 -14.82 -13.46
CA PRO A 221 17.71 -16.23 -13.37
C PRO A 221 18.50 -17.11 -14.35
N ALA A 222 18.52 -18.41 -14.07
CA ALA A 222 19.19 -19.42 -14.90
C ALA A 222 18.52 -19.61 -16.29
N ASP A 223 17.20 -19.46 -16.37
CA ASP A 223 16.51 -19.23 -17.65
C ASP A 223 16.26 -17.71 -17.77
N PRO A 224 16.85 -17.03 -18.76
CA PRO A 224 16.70 -15.58 -18.91
C PRO A 224 15.28 -15.16 -19.30
N ASP A 225 14.41 -16.02 -19.84
CA ASP A 225 13.04 -15.61 -20.20
C ASP A 225 12.08 -15.78 -19.01
N VAL A 226 11.92 -14.71 -18.24
CA VAL A 226 11.04 -14.67 -17.05
C VAL A 226 9.56 -14.82 -17.36
N PHE A 227 9.13 -14.67 -18.62
CA PHE A 227 7.74 -14.78 -19.02
C PHE A 227 7.34 -16.20 -19.49
N GLN A 228 8.28 -17.14 -19.50
CA GLN A 228 7.95 -18.55 -19.75
C GLN A 228 7.05 -19.13 -18.66
N ALA A 229 6.25 -20.12 -19.06
CA ALA A 229 5.45 -20.87 -18.10
C ALA A 229 6.38 -21.68 -17.18
N PRO A 230 6.19 -21.65 -15.85
CA PRO A 230 7.06 -22.37 -14.93
C PRO A 230 7.02 -23.88 -15.19
N PRO A 231 8.15 -24.59 -15.05
CA PRO A 231 8.21 -26.02 -15.30
C PRO A 231 7.28 -26.78 -14.34
N ALA A 232 6.55 -27.77 -14.87
CA ALA A 232 5.63 -28.59 -14.08
C ALA A 232 6.34 -29.39 -12.97
N THR A 233 7.65 -29.56 -13.08
CA THR A 233 8.51 -30.28 -12.13
C THR A 233 8.82 -29.40 -10.92
N LYS A 234 7.89 -29.32 -9.96
CA LYS A 234 8.26 -28.91 -8.60
C LYS A 234 9.26 -29.93 -8.05
N ASN A 235 10.44 -29.47 -7.63
CA ASN A 235 11.37 -30.29 -6.85
C ASN A 235 10.61 -30.86 -5.64
N LYS A 236 10.71 -32.18 -5.42
CA LYS A 236 10.07 -32.83 -4.28
C LYS A 236 10.82 -32.52 -2.99
N VAL A 237 10.56 -31.34 -2.44
CA VAL A 237 10.87 -30.96 -1.06
C VAL A 237 10.18 -31.98 -0.14
N SER A 238 10.86 -32.48 0.91
CA SER A 238 10.27 -33.50 1.78
C SER A 238 9.12 -32.93 2.62
N GLU A 239 8.27 -33.79 3.19
CA GLU A 239 7.20 -33.31 4.07
C GLU A 239 7.72 -32.68 5.37
N GLU A 240 8.95 -33.01 5.77
CA GLU A 240 9.62 -32.45 6.94
C GLU A 240 10.16 -31.05 6.62
N ASP A 241 10.93 -30.90 5.52
CA ASP A 241 11.42 -29.61 5.03
C ASP A 241 10.26 -28.62 4.79
N ASN A 242 9.15 -29.08 4.21
CA ASN A 242 7.98 -28.22 3.99
C ASN A 242 7.38 -27.71 5.32
N LYS A 243 7.35 -28.52 6.38
CA LYS A 243 6.87 -28.08 7.71
C LYS A 243 7.82 -27.05 8.32
N GLU A 244 9.14 -27.23 8.17
CA GLU A 244 10.13 -26.25 8.64
C GLU A 244 10.02 -24.92 7.86
N ILE A 245 9.83 -24.99 6.55
CA ILE A 245 9.60 -23.81 5.67
C ILE A 245 8.37 -23.02 6.12
N GLU A 246 7.21 -23.67 6.31
CA GLU A 246 6.01 -22.98 6.76
C GLU A 246 6.17 -22.46 8.20
N ALA A 247 6.81 -23.20 9.11
CA ALA A 247 7.10 -22.71 10.46
C ALA A 247 8.03 -21.48 10.48
N LEU A 248 8.98 -21.38 9.55
CA LEU A 248 9.80 -20.18 9.34
C LEU A 248 8.95 -19.00 8.86
N LYS A 249 8.04 -19.22 7.91
CA LYS A 249 7.11 -18.18 7.42
C LYS A 249 6.17 -17.69 8.52
N ASP A 250 5.53 -18.59 9.24
CA ASP A 250 4.68 -18.27 10.39
C ASP A 250 5.44 -17.47 11.46
N SER A 251 6.72 -17.81 11.70
CA SER A 251 7.56 -17.03 12.59
C SER A 251 7.84 -15.62 12.07
N ILE A 252 8.04 -15.43 10.76
CA ILE A 252 8.22 -14.10 10.14
C ILE A 252 6.94 -13.27 10.27
N LEU A 253 5.79 -13.87 9.98
CA LEU A 253 4.48 -13.20 10.13
C LEU A 253 4.21 -12.82 11.59
N ARG A 254 4.59 -13.67 12.56
CA ARG A 254 4.51 -13.32 13.98
C ARG A 254 5.38 -12.11 14.32
N ILE A 255 6.63 -12.11 13.87
CA ILE A 255 7.58 -10.99 14.09
C ILE A 255 7.00 -9.67 13.52
N LEU A 256 6.41 -9.69 12.32
CA LEU A 256 5.77 -8.52 11.71
C LEU A 256 4.57 -7.98 12.51
N ASN A 257 3.89 -8.84 13.27
CA ASN A 257 2.72 -8.48 14.08
C ASN A 257 3.07 -8.14 15.55
N GLU A 258 4.32 -8.32 15.97
CA GLU A 258 4.83 -7.85 17.26
C GLU A 258 4.95 -6.31 17.29
N VAL A 259 4.72 -5.70 18.46
CA VAL A 259 4.78 -4.25 18.64
C VAL A 259 6.26 -3.79 18.67
N PRO A 260 6.72 -2.92 17.75
CA PRO A 260 8.08 -2.39 17.75
C PRO A 260 8.43 -1.67 19.04
N THR A 261 9.44 -2.16 19.76
CA THR A 261 9.84 -1.58 21.06
C THR A 261 10.62 -0.28 20.93
N ARG A 262 11.63 -0.23 20.05
CA ARG A 262 12.56 0.92 19.94
C ARG A 262 12.05 2.12 19.13
N PRO A 263 11.38 1.96 17.97
CA PRO A 263 10.87 3.12 17.22
C PRO A 263 9.85 3.92 18.02
N ALA A 264 9.04 3.25 18.84
CA ALA A 264 8.07 3.88 19.72
C ALA A 264 8.71 4.76 20.83
N GLU A 265 9.91 4.42 21.29
CA GLU A 265 10.65 5.23 22.29
C GLU A 265 11.20 6.52 21.66
N LEU A 266 11.86 6.44 20.50
CA LEU A 266 12.34 7.64 19.79
C LEU A 266 11.19 8.56 19.37
N VAL A 267 10.09 7.99 18.84
CA VAL A 267 8.91 8.79 18.48
C VAL A 267 8.27 9.42 19.72
N LYS A 268 8.18 8.71 20.85
CA LYS A 268 7.72 9.32 22.12
C LYS A 268 8.63 10.47 22.56
N GLN A 269 9.95 10.33 22.40
CA GLN A 269 10.92 11.36 22.77
C GLN A 269 10.78 12.60 21.87
N GLN A 270 10.74 12.45 20.54
CA GLN A 270 10.50 13.54 19.60
C GLN A 270 9.13 14.20 19.75
N MET A 271 8.08 13.44 20.07
CA MET A 271 6.76 14.00 20.35
C MET A 271 6.78 14.81 21.66
N THR A 272 7.52 14.35 22.68
CA THR A 272 7.68 15.09 23.94
C THR A 272 8.44 16.40 23.73
N GLU A 273 9.54 16.37 22.97
CA GLU A 273 10.32 17.53 22.55
C GLU A 273 9.44 18.53 21.78
N ARG A 274 8.72 18.09 20.73
CA ARG A 274 7.79 18.96 19.98
C ARG A 274 6.64 19.53 20.83
N CYS A 275 6.12 18.77 21.80
CA CYS A 275 5.13 19.29 22.74
C CYS A 275 5.73 20.34 23.68
N GLN A 276 7.00 20.22 24.05
CA GLN A 276 7.71 21.18 24.87
C GLN A 276 8.09 22.45 24.09
N ASP A 277 8.48 22.31 22.82
CA ASP A 277 8.67 23.42 21.88
C ASP A 277 7.35 24.17 21.64
N LEU A 278 6.25 23.44 21.41
CA LEU A 278 4.92 24.04 21.25
C LEU A 278 4.44 24.74 22.53
N ALA A 279 4.67 24.14 23.70
CA ALA A 279 4.31 24.74 24.98
C ALA A 279 5.09 26.03 25.24
N SER A 280 6.41 26.04 25.01
CA SER A 280 7.24 27.25 25.17
C SER A 280 6.92 28.33 24.13
N PHE A 281 6.54 27.95 22.91
CA PHE A 281 6.03 28.88 21.90
C PHE A 281 4.68 29.49 22.31
N MET A 282 3.74 28.68 22.82
CA MET A 282 2.46 29.18 23.35
C MET A 282 2.65 30.07 24.58
N GLU A 283 3.60 29.73 25.47
CA GLU A 283 3.99 30.55 26.62
C GLU A 283 4.59 31.89 26.19
N SER A 284 5.40 31.92 25.12
CA SER A 284 5.92 33.15 24.52
C SER A 284 4.84 33.99 23.80
N LEU A 285 3.71 33.39 23.41
CA LEU A 285 2.57 34.08 22.80
C LEU A 285 1.53 34.57 23.82
N MET A 286 1.55 34.04 25.04
CA MET A 286 0.81 34.65 26.14
C MET A 286 1.47 35.98 26.49
N PRO A 287 0.74 37.11 26.50
CA PRO A 287 1.23 38.31 27.13
C PRO A 287 1.61 37.99 28.58
N GLN A 288 2.66 38.63 29.10
CA GLN A 288 2.98 38.54 30.53
C GLN A 288 1.80 39.10 31.33
N SER A 289 0.85 38.25 31.69
CA SER A 289 -0.31 38.63 32.49
C SER A 289 0.22 39.04 33.85
N GLU A 290 0.16 40.33 34.10
CA GLU A 290 0.78 40.99 35.24
C GLU A 290 0.43 40.25 36.53
N GLN A 291 1.41 40.03 37.40
CA GLN A 291 1.11 39.75 38.80
C GLN A 291 0.17 40.86 39.29
N PRO A 292 -0.98 40.55 39.92
CA PRO A 292 -1.83 41.59 40.49
C PRO A 292 -1.11 42.20 41.67
N LYS A 293 -0.33 43.25 41.40
CA LYS A 293 0.11 44.18 42.43
C LYS A 293 -1.16 44.85 42.95
N ALA A 294 -1.43 44.62 44.23
CA ALA A 294 -2.32 45.51 44.96
C ALA A 294 -1.78 46.94 44.82
N ASP A 295 -2.65 47.86 44.39
CA ASP A 295 -3.02 49.03 45.20
C ASP A 295 -3.95 49.96 44.40
N ASN A 296 -5.16 50.19 44.96
CA ASN A 296 -6.01 51.39 44.80
C ASN A 296 -6.54 51.77 43.38
N GLU A 297 -7.82 52.12 43.18
CA GLU A 297 -8.98 52.19 44.09
C GLU A 297 -10.28 52.24 43.26
N LEU A 298 -11.18 51.25 43.40
CA LEU A 298 -12.60 51.41 43.06
C LEU A 298 -13.43 50.72 44.15
N ARG A 299 -13.85 51.53 45.13
CA ARG A 299 -14.60 51.08 46.30
C ARG A 299 -16.07 50.80 45.94
N LEU A 300 -16.56 49.66 46.39
CA LEU A 300 -17.93 49.53 46.88
C LEU A 300 -17.88 48.84 48.24
N GLU A 301 -18.75 49.29 49.14
CA GLU A 301 -18.51 49.27 50.59
C GLU A 301 -19.01 47.99 51.26
N ILE A 302 -18.21 47.44 52.18
CA ILE A 302 -18.72 46.61 53.28
C ILE A 302 -18.08 47.11 54.57
N GLN A 303 -18.94 47.44 55.53
CA GLN A 303 -18.59 48.14 56.77
C GLN A 303 -18.23 47.13 57.87
N GLU A 304 -17.03 47.21 58.44
CA GLU A 304 -16.69 46.47 59.66
C GLU A 304 -17.51 46.98 60.86
N ASN A 305 -17.97 46.07 61.72
CA ASN A 305 -17.53 46.06 63.12
C ASN A 305 -17.90 44.74 63.84
N GLY A 306 -17.02 44.26 64.73
CA GLY A 306 -17.46 43.47 65.90
C GLY A 306 -17.05 42.00 66.00
N ASN A 307 -15.84 41.76 66.50
CA ASN A 307 -15.46 40.74 67.50
C ASN A 307 -16.43 39.56 67.77
N SER A 308 -15.94 38.32 67.63
CA SER A 308 -15.65 37.44 68.78
C SER A 308 -15.03 36.11 68.34
N TYR A 309 -14.06 35.64 69.13
CA TYR A 309 -13.61 34.24 69.14
C TYR A 309 -14.79 33.27 69.33
N TYR A 310 -14.78 32.13 68.65
CA TYR A 310 -14.93 30.79 69.24
C TYR A 310 -14.56 29.67 68.23
N GLU A 311 -13.37 29.11 68.44
CA GLU A 311 -13.05 27.68 68.45
C GLU A 311 -14.19 26.67 68.12
N ARG A 312 -13.99 25.84 67.08
CA ARG A 312 -14.01 24.36 67.20
C ARG A 312 -13.69 23.61 65.91
N ASP A 313 -12.83 22.59 66.04
CA ASP A 313 -12.83 21.39 65.18
C ASP A 313 -14.20 20.71 65.18
N SER A 314 -14.62 20.13 64.05
CA SER A 314 -14.83 18.66 63.94
C SER A 314 -15.42 18.22 62.59
N VAL A 315 -14.60 17.47 61.84
CA VAL A 315 -14.87 16.17 61.17
C VAL A 315 -16.28 15.82 60.64
N MET A 316 -16.29 15.27 59.40
CA MET A 316 -17.03 14.08 58.91
C MET A 316 -17.91 14.26 57.66
N LEU A 317 -17.90 13.18 56.84
CA LEU A 317 -18.81 12.87 55.71
C LEU A 317 -18.69 13.81 54.49
N GLY A 318 -18.81 13.36 53.25
CA GLY A 318 -19.04 12.01 52.74
C GLY A 318 -19.85 12.05 51.44
N GLY A 319 -19.37 11.35 50.40
CA GLY A 319 -20.21 10.59 49.48
C GLY A 319 -21.01 11.29 48.37
N ILE A 320 -21.26 10.47 47.33
CA ILE A 320 -22.28 10.51 46.27
C ILE A 320 -22.27 11.61 45.17
N SER A 321 -22.46 11.10 43.95
CA SER A 321 -22.56 11.83 42.67
C SER A 321 -23.92 12.51 42.46
N PRO A 322 -24.00 13.48 41.52
CA PRO A 322 -25.27 13.91 40.94
C PRO A 322 -25.26 13.87 39.40
N HIS A 323 -25.96 12.88 38.83
CA HIS A 323 -26.66 13.05 37.55
C HIS A 323 -28.07 12.49 37.73
N HIS A 324 -29.07 13.32 37.44
CA HIS A 324 -30.48 13.07 37.72
C HIS A 324 -31.28 13.18 36.43
N ASP A 325 -32.17 12.20 36.19
CA ASP A 325 -33.06 12.11 35.03
C ASP A 325 -34.38 12.92 35.20
N TYR A 326 -35.17 12.91 34.12
CA TYR A 326 -36.59 13.29 33.94
C TYR A 326 -36.93 14.78 33.67
N SER A 327 -38.00 15.14 32.95
CA SER A 327 -38.81 14.51 31.86
C SER A 327 -40.03 15.41 31.54
N ASP A 328 -40.46 15.51 30.27
CA ASP A 328 -41.90 15.51 29.88
C ASP A 328 -42.03 15.47 28.32
N SER A 329 -42.68 14.46 27.71
CA SER A 329 -44.14 14.34 27.43
C SER A 329 -44.61 15.33 26.32
N LYS A 330 -45.23 14.98 25.17
CA LYS A 330 -46.26 13.97 24.74
C LYS A 330 -46.27 13.89 23.17
N SER A 331 -46.92 13.00 22.39
CA SER A 331 -47.60 11.68 22.55
C SER A 331 -48.17 11.17 21.20
N SER A 332 -47.87 9.91 20.79
CA SER A 332 -48.64 9.07 19.81
C SER A 332 -48.67 9.52 18.32
N THR A 333 -48.79 8.68 17.26
CA THR A 333 -49.36 7.32 17.11
C THR A 333 -48.86 6.62 15.80
N GLY A 334 -48.79 5.28 15.79
CA GLY A 334 -49.42 4.43 14.76
C GLY A 334 -48.78 4.22 13.36
N THR A 335 -48.19 3.04 13.16
CA THR A 335 -47.97 2.33 11.86
C THR A 335 -49.31 1.83 11.24
N PRO A 336 -49.42 1.28 9.98
CA PRO A 336 -48.47 0.36 9.33
C PRO A 336 -48.30 0.43 7.78
N LEU A 337 -47.45 -0.51 7.33
CA LEU A 337 -47.09 -0.97 5.99
C LEU A 337 -48.17 -0.99 4.89
N SER A 338 -47.73 -0.72 3.67
CA SER A 338 -47.97 -1.56 2.47
C SER A 338 -46.76 -1.48 1.55
#